data_AF-A0A1H4DRW6-F1
#
_entry.id   AF-A0A1H4DRW6-F1
#
_cell.length_a   1.000
_cell.length_b   1.000
_cell.length_c   1.000
_cell.angle_alpha   90.00
_cell.angle_beta   90.00
_cell.angle_gamma   90.00
#
_symmetry.space_group_name_H-M   'P 1'
#
loop_
_entity.id
_entity.type
_entity.pdbx_description
1 polymer ?
#
loop_
_entity_poly.entity_id
_entity_poly.type
_entity_poly.pdbx_seq_one_letter_code
_entity_poly.pdbx_strand_id
1 'polypeptide(L)' 'MATSSIFHNVVINDSKKADAFISAIEASIADPYKTSEKPETKVESDPGKISHLIDLWKKETVK' A
#
# COMPACT_ATOMS: atom_id res chain seq x y z
N MET A 1 -4.45 -7.10 19.06
CA MET A 1 -3.77 -7.07 17.75
C MET A 1 -2.29 -6.80 18.02
N ALA A 2 -1.43 -7.82 17.95
CA ALA A 2 0.02 -7.60 18.04
C ALA A 2 0.53 -7.36 16.62
N THR A 3 1.03 -6.15 16.33
CA THR A 3 1.77 -5.87 15.10
C THR A 3 3.20 -6.33 15.33
N SER A 4 3.59 -7.43 14.69
CA SER A 4 4.99 -7.87 14.73
C SER A 4 5.85 -6.86 13.98
N SER A 5 6.79 -6.20 14.66
CA SER A 5 7.86 -5.40 14.05
C SER A 5 8.59 -6.19 12.95
N ILE A 6 8.94 -5.55 11.84
CA ILE A 6 9.77 -6.20 10.81
C ILE A 6 11.24 -6.27 11.23
N PHE A 7 11.61 -5.56 12.30
CA PHE A 7 12.99 -5.34 12.72
C PHE A 7 13.45 -6.26 13.85
N HIS A 8 12.65 -7.25 14.27
CA HIS A 8 13.00 -8.12 15.41
C HIS A 8 14.33 -8.88 15.25
N ASN A 9 14.85 -9.02 14.02
CA ASN A 9 16.10 -9.72 13.72
C ASN A 9 17.26 -8.79 13.33
N VAL A 10 17.10 -7.47 13.40
CA VAL A 10 18.17 -6.52 13.05
C VAL A 10 19.05 -6.28 14.26
N VAL A 11 20.31 -6.70 14.19
CA VAL A 11 21.33 -6.46 15.21
C VAL A 11 22.27 -5.36 14.72
N ILE A 12 22.28 -4.22 15.40
CA ILE A 12 23.18 -3.10 15.11
C ILE A 12 24.25 -3.04 16.20
N ASN A 13 25.51 -3.32 15.82
CA ASN A 13 26.65 -3.37 16.74
C ASN A 13 27.43 -2.05 16.85
N ASP A 14 27.06 -1.05 16.05
CA ASP A 14 27.73 0.27 15.98
C ASP A 14 26.77 1.34 16.50
N SER A 15 27.18 2.08 17.53
CA SER A 15 26.33 3.08 18.20
C SER A 15 25.90 4.18 17.24
N LYS A 16 26.77 4.61 16.31
CA LYS A 16 26.44 5.68 15.36
C LYS A 16 25.37 5.23 14.36
N LYS A 17 25.37 3.95 14.00
CA LYS A 17 24.36 3.36 13.12
C LYS A 17 23.04 3.14 13.85
N ALA A 18 23.09 2.85 15.16
CA ALA A 18 21.89 2.72 15.98
C ALA A 18 21.16 4.06 16.08
N ASP A 19 21.89 5.15 16.35
CA ASP A 19 21.31 6.50 16.42
C ASP A 19 20.66 6.90 15.09
N ALA A 20 21.38 6.70 13.97
CA ALA A 20 20.85 6.98 12.64
C ALA A 20 19.59 6.16 12.30
N PHE A 21 19.55 4.90 12.72
CA PHE A 21 18.41 4.02 12.52
C PHE A 21 17.19 4.45 13.34
N ILE A 22 17.38 4.82 14.61
CA ILE A 22 16.32 5.34 15.48
C ILE A 22 15.75 6.63 14.89
N SER A 23 16.61 7.59 14.51
CA SER A 23 16.16 8.85 13.90
C SER A 23 15.37 8.63 12.61
N ALA A 24 15.77 7.67 11.77
CA ALA A 24 15.05 7.34 10.55
C ALA A 24 13.65 6.74 10.83
N ILE A 25 13.52 5.91 11.87
CA ILE A 25 12.22 5.36 12.29
C ILE A 25 11.33 6.47 12.82
N GLU A 26 11.83 7.32 13.72
CA GLU A 26 11.08 8.44 14.27
C GLU A 26 10.59 9.39 13.18
N ALA A 27 11.46 9.74 12.22
CA ALA A 27 11.09 10.55 11.07
C ALA A 27 10.02 9.86 10.19
N SER A 28 10.10 8.54 10.00
CA SER A 28 9.11 7.83 9.20
C SER A 28 7.77 7.63 9.90
N ILE A 29 7.73 7.61 11.24
CA ILE A 29 6.48 7.57 12.02
C ILE A 29 5.84 8.95 12.06
N ALA A 30 6.66 9.99 12.19
CA ALA A 30 6.21 11.38 12.25
C ALA A 30 5.79 11.96 10.90
N ASP A 31 5.96 11.23 9.79
CA ASP A 31 5.53 11.64 8.46
C ASP A 31 4.05 11.24 8.23
N PRO A 32 3.09 12.18 8.36
CA PRO A 32 1.68 11.89 8.17
C PRO A 32 1.32 11.67 6.68
N TYR A 33 2.24 11.91 5.75
CA TYR A 33 1.98 11.89 4.31
C TYR A 33 2.44 10.61 3.60
N LYS A 34 3.00 9.62 4.32
CA LYS A 34 3.15 8.25 3.80
C LYS A 34 1.83 7.48 3.76
N THR A 35 0.75 8.12 3.33
CA THR A 35 -0.34 7.39 2.69
C THR A 35 0.25 6.73 1.46
N SER A 36 0.36 5.40 1.51
CA SER A 36 0.71 4.55 0.38
C SER A 36 0.13 5.18 -0.90
N GLU A 37 0.97 5.48 -1.88
CA GLU A 37 0.54 5.76 -3.26
C GLU A 37 -0.11 4.47 -3.80
N LYS A 38 -1.24 4.07 -3.22
CA LYS A 38 -2.10 3.10 -3.85
C LYS A 38 -2.54 3.80 -5.12
N PRO A 39 -2.30 3.23 -6.31
CA PRO A 39 -2.88 3.79 -7.51
C PRO A 39 -4.38 3.89 -7.26
N GLU A 40 -4.90 5.13 -7.30
CA GLU A 40 -6.33 5.37 -7.18
C GLU A 40 -6.99 4.62 -8.34
N THR A 41 -7.50 3.43 -8.03
CA THR A 41 -8.20 2.65 -9.01
C THR A 41 -9.52 3.37 -9.20
N LYS A 42 -9.67 4.05 -10.34
CA LYS A 42 -10.92 4.73 -10.68
C LYS A 42 -12.03 3.68 -10.73
N VAL A 43 -12.88 3.68 -9.70
CA VAL A 43 -14.07 2.84 -9.68
C VAL A 43 -15.10 3.52 -10.59
N GLU A 44 -15.38 2.90 -11.74
CA GLU A 44 -16.46 3.37 -12.62
C GLU A 44 -17.78 3.16 -11.89
N SER A 45 -18.54 4.26 -11.71
CA SER A 45 -19.80 4.28 -10.97
C SER A 45 -20.98 4.61 -11.87
N ASP A 46 -20.75 4.96 -13.13
CA ASP A 46 -21.80 5.21 -14.11
C ASP A 46 -22.53 3.90 -14.48
N PRO A 47 -23.84 3.78 -14.20
CA PRO A 47 -24.58 2.55 -14.47
C PRO A 47 -24.59 2.16 -15.96
N GLY A 48 -24.58 3.15 -16.86
CA GLY A 48 -24.59 2.93 -18.31
C GLY A 48 -23.32 2.24 -18.80
N LYS A 49 -22.15 2.74 -18.39
CA LYS A 49 -20.86 2.11 -18.70
C LYS A 49 -20.72 0.73 -18.07
N ILE A 50 -21.18 0.54 -16.84
CA ILE A 50 -21.15 -0.77 -16.16
C ILE A 50 -21.99 -1.79 -16.96
N SER A 51 -23.20 -1.41 -17.37
CA SER A 51 -24.06 -2.28 -18.19
C SER A 51 -23.39 -2.66 -19.53
N HIS A 52 -22.78 -1.69 -20.20
CA HIS A 52 -22.07 -1.92 -21.46
C HIS A 52 -20.89 -2.89 -21.30
N LEU A 53 -20.12 -2.78 -20.21
CA LEU A 53 -19.02 -3.71 -19.91
C LEU A 53 -19.53 -5.14 -19.66
N ILE A 54 -20.65 -5.28 -18.93
CA ILE A 54 -21.28 -6.58 -18.68
C ILE A 54 -21.76 -7.22 -19.99
N ASP A 55 -22.32 -6.43 -20.91
CA ASP A 55 -22.81 -6.93 -22.19
C ASP A 55 -21.67 -7.38 -23.12
N LEU A 56 -20.54 -6.67 -23.11
CA LEU A 56 -19.33 -7.09 -23.82
C LEU A 56 -18.81 -8.43 -23.26
N TRP A 57 -18.74 -8.57 -21.95
CA TRP A 57 -18.25 -9.78 -21.30
C TRP A 57 -19.13 -11.01 -21.60
N LYS A 58 -20.46 -10.81 -21.62
CA LYS A 58 -21.41 -11.86 -22.04
C LYS A 58 -21.23 -12.27 -23.50
N LYS A 59 -20.89 -11.34 -24.39
CA LYS A 59 -20.63 -11.67 -25.81
C LYS A 59 -19.34 -12.46 -26.01
N GLU A 60 -18.31 -12.19 -25.22
CA GLU A 60 -17.02 -12.90 -25.30
C GLU A 60 -17.08 -14.32 -24.71
N THR A 61 -17.91 -14.54 -23.68
CA THR A 61 -18.02 -15.83 -22.96
C THR A 61 -18.95 -16.84 -23.62
N VAL A 62 -19.75 -16.43 -24.62
CA VAL A 62 -20.69 -17.28 -25.37
C VAL A 62 -20.06 -17.78 -26.69
N LYS A 63 -18.72 -17.82 -26.78
CA LYS A 63 -17.99 -18.29 -27.95
C LYS A 63 -17.48 -19.72 -27.80
#